data_AF-A0A533UD43-F1
#
_entry.id   AF-A0A533UD43-F1
#
_cell.length_a   1.000
_cell.length_b   1.000
_cell.length_c   1.000
_cell.angle_alpha   90.00
_cell.angle_beta   90.00
_cell.angle_gamma   90.00
#
_symmetry.space_group_name_H-M   'P 1'
#
loop_
_entity.id
_entity.type
_entity.pdbx_description
1 polymer ?
#
loop_
_entity_poly.entity_id
_entity_poly.type
_entity_poly.pdbx_seq_one_letter_code
_entity_poly.pdbx_strand_id
1 'polypeptide(L)'
;MNEQTDDQFVVVNDGQQADFTETKTTTDRTLIIPFTDGTGQIEIIGTQIVPEFGPIAALVLAIAIISIIVVSAKTGLRFMPKY
;
A
#
# COMPACT_ATOMS: atom_id res chain seq x y z
N MET A 1 -3.44 11.25 -10.53
CA MET A 1 -3.98 9.88 -10.55
C MET A 1 -2.82 8.99 -10.15
N ASN A 2 -2.75 8.62 -8.88
CA ASN A 2 -1.62 7.83 -8.38
C ASN A 2 -1.88 6.39 -8.78
N GLU A 3 -1.19 5.92 -9.81
CA GLU A 3 -1.13 4.48 -10.10
C GLU A 3 -0.23 3.86 -9.05
N GLN A 4 -0.80 3.55 -7.88
CA GLN A 4 -0.31 2.38 -7.14
C GLN A 4 -0.44 1.23 -8.13
N THR A 5 0.67 0.84 -8.74
CA THR A 5 0.77 -0.34 -9.58
C THR A 5 0.16 -1.48 -8.78
N ASP A 6 -0.94 -2.01 -9.32
CA ASP A 6 -1.65 -3.15 -8.73
C ASP A 6 -0.68 -4.31 -8.55
N ASP A 7 -0.80 -4.99 -7.42
CA ASP A 7 0.12 -6.05 -7.07
C ASP A 7 -0.08 -7.26 -7.99
N GLN A 8 1.03 -7.82 -8.45
CA GLN A 8 1.03 -8.98 -9.33
C GLN A 8 0.76 -10.26 -8.53
N PHE A 9 -0.10 -11.14 -9.06
CA PHE A 9 -0.26 -12.48 -8.51
C PHE A 9 0.92 -13.38 -8.90
N VAL A 10 1.23 -14.32 -8.03
CA VAL A 10 2.08 -15.48 -8.33
C VAL A 10 1.21 -16.72 -8.19
N VAL A 11 1.23 -17.57 -9.22
CA VAL A 11 0.48 -18.83 -9.22
C VAL A 11 1.47 -19.98 -9.10
N VAL A 12 1.10 -20.96 -8.26
CA VAL A 12 1.92 -22.13 -7.96
C VAL A 12 1.04 -23.38 -8.05
N ASN A 13 1.51 -24.40 -8.77
CA ASN A 13 0.91 -25.72 -8.85
C ASN A 13 1.82 -26.71 -8.11
N ASP A 14 1.34 -27.34 -7.04
CA ASP A 14 2.09 -28.30 -6.21
C ASP A 14 3.50 -27.80 -5.80
N GLY A 15 3.60 -26.54 -5.40
CA GLY A 15 4.87 -25.91 -5.00
C GLY A 15 5.79 -25.48 -6.15
N GLN A 16 5.38 -25.63 -7.42
CA GLN A 16 6.10 -25.14 -8.59
C GLN A 16 5.39 -23.93 -9.21
N GLN A 17 6.14 -22.85 -9.50
CA GLN A 17 5.56 -21.69 -10.17
C GLN A 17 4.96 -22.07 -11.52
N ALA A 18 3.75 -21.58 -11.78
CA ALA A 18 2.99 -21.86 -12.99
C ALA A 18 2.65 -20.56 -13.72
N ASP A 19 2.67 -20.64 -15.05
CA ASP A 19 2.18 -19.57 -15.90
C ASP A 19 0.66 -19.45 -15.77
N PHE A 20 0.15 -18.23 -15.86
CA PHE A 20 -1.29 -17.95 -15.87
C PHE A 20 -1.58 -16.76 -16.76
N THR A 21 -2.82 -16.69 -17.25
CA THR A 21 -3.31 -15.52 -17.98
C THR A 21 -4.21 -14.71 -17.06
N GLU A 22 -4.02 -13.39 -17.06
CA GLU A 22 -4.86 -12.46 -16.30
C GLU A 22 -5.68 -11.57 -17.24
N THR A 23 -6.96 -11.37 -16.91
CA THR A 23 -7.77 -10.29 -17.48
C THR A 23 -8.35 -9.45 -16.35
N LYS A 24 -8.10 -8.13 -16.41
CA LYS A 24 -8.52 -7.18 -15.38
C LYS A 24 -9.58 -6.22 -15.93
N THR A 25 -10.66 -6.05 -15.18
CA THR A 25 -11.68 -5.00 -15.38
C THR A 25 -11.55 -3.96 -14.27
N THR A 26 -12.45 -2.98 -14.25
CA THR A 26 -12.50 -1.95 -13.19
C THR A 26 -12.81 -2.54 -11.81
N THR A 27 -13.56 -3.64 -11.76
CA THR A 27 -14.10 -4.22 -10.52
C THR A 27 -13.57 -5.62 -10.25
N ASP A 28 -13.13 -6.34 -11.28
CA ASP A 28 -12.87 -7.76 -11.21
C ASP A 28 -11.51 -8.12 -11.84
N ARG A 29 -10.89 -9.17 -11.34
CA ARG A 29 -9.71 -9.81 -11.92
C ARG A 29 -10.03 -11.28 -12.16
N THR A 30 -9.81 -11.75 -13.38
CA THR A 30 -10.02 -13.13 -13.78
C THR A 30 -8.67 -13.77 -14.10
N LEU A 31 -8.33 -14.86 -13.41
CA LEU A 31 -7.12 -15.63 -13.63
C LEU A 31 -7.46 -16.96 -14.31
N ILE A 32 -6.76 -17.29 -15.39
CA ILE A 32 -6.84 -18.56 -16.09
C ILE A 32 -5.55 -19.32 -15.81
N ILE A 33 -5.66 -20.39 -15.03
CA ILE A 33 -4.53 -21.16 -14.53
C ILE A 33 -4.58 -22.56 -15.15
N PRO A 34 -3.72 -22.89 -16.13
CA PRO A 34 -3.59 -24.24 -16.63
C PRO A 34 -2.92 -25.14 -15.57
N PHE A 35 -3.44 -26.35 -15.42
CA PHE A 35 -2.87 -27.40 -14.58
C PHE A 35 -3.04 -28.76 -15.25
N THR A 36 -2.29 -29.76 -14.79
CA THR A 36 -2.32 -31.11 -15.34
C THR A 36 -3.19 -32.03 -14.49
N ASP A 37 -3.65 -33.14 -15.07
CA ASP A 37 -4.30 -34.19 -14.28
C ASP A 37 -3.36 -34.67 -13.17
N GLY A 38 -3.91 -34.87 -11.97
CA GLY A 38 -3.16 -35.21 -10.77
C GLY A 38 -2.56 -34.04 -9.99
N THR A 39 -2.73 -32.77 -10.42
CA THR A 39 -2.37 -31.62 -9.59
C THR A 39 -3.21 -31.60 -8.31
N GLY A 40 -2.55 -31.60 -7.15
CA GLY A 40 -3.21 -31.72 -5.85
C GLY A 40 -3.57 -30.37 -5.22
N GLN A 41 -2.77 -29.35 -5.50
CA GLN A 41 -2.91 -28.02 -4.92
C GLN A 41 -2.56 -26.92 -5.92
N ILE A 42 -3.43 -25.91 -5.98
CA ILE A 42 -3.18 -24.65 -6.71
C ILE A 42 -3.17 -23.54 -5.66
N GLU A 43 -2.10 -22.75 -5.65
CA GLU A 43 -1.93 -21.61 -4.75
C GLU A 43 -1.87 -20.32 -5.56
N ILE A 44 -2.65 -19.32 -5.14
CA ILE A 44 -2.67 -17.99 -5.73
C ILE A 44 -2.21 -17.02 -4.65
N ILE A 45 -1.01 -16.48 -4.83
CA ILE A 45 -0.37 -15.60 -3.86
C ILE A 45 -0.46 -14.18 -4.41
N GLY A 46 -1.21 -13.32 -3.73
CA GLY A 46 -1.25 -11.89 -4.01
C GLY A 46 -0.77 -11.10 -2.81
N THR A 47 -0.38 -9.85 -3.04
CA THR A 47 -0.18 -8.88 -1.96
C THR A 47 -1.34 -7.90 -1.95
N GLN A 48 -1.65 -7.41 -0.76
CA GLN A 48 -2.59 -6.32 -0.58
C GLN A 48 -1.79 -5.22 0.12
N ILE A 49 -1.56 -4.09 -0.55
CA ILE A 49 -0.98 -2.93 0.11
C ILE A 49 -2.03 -2.36 1.07
N VAL A 50 -1.94 -2.73 2.33
CA VAL A 50 -2.64 -2.05 3.42
C VAL A 50 -1.73 -0.92 3.90
N PRO A 51 -2.07 0.37 3.71
CA PRO A 51 -1.21 1.44 4.17
C PRO A 51 -1.07 1.40 5.71
N GLU A 52 0.09 0.96 6.20
CA GLU A 52 0.36 0.81 7.65
C GLU A 52 0.46 2.17 8.36
N PHE A 53 0.67 3.22 7.58
CA PHE A 53 0.85 4.57 8.09
C PHE A 53 -0.46 5.31 8.37
N GLY A 54 -1.66 4.77 8.09
CA GLY A 54 -2.90 5.52 8.26
C GLY A 54 -3.06 6.12 9.67
N PRO A 55 -3.23 5.30 10.72
CA PRO A 55 -3.40 5.79 12.09
C PRO A 55 -2.13 6.44 12.66
N ILE A 56 -0.95 5.89 12.35
CA ILE A 56 0.32 6.36 12.92
C ILE A 56 0.72 7.70 12.31
N ALA A 57 0.61 7.88 10.99
CA ALA A 57 0.92 9.16 10.35
C ALA A 57 -0.05 10.26 10.80
N ALA A 58 -1.35 9.96 10.95
CA ALA A 58 -2.31 10.91 11.49
C ALA A 58 -1.95 11.35 12.92
N LEU A 59 -1.52 10.41 13.77
CA LEU A 59 -1.09 10.69 15.14
C LEU A 59 0.17 11.57 15.16
N VAL A 60 1.20 11.19 14.40
CA VAL A 60 2.46 11.96 14.30
C VAL A 60 2.19 13.36 13.76
N LEU A 61 1.32 13.50 12.75
CA LEU A 61 0.90 14.79 12.20
C LEU A 61 0.23 15.67 13.25
N ALA A 62 -0.72 15.11 14.02
CA ALA A 62 -1.40 15.84 15.08
C ALA A 62 -0.42 16.34 16.15
N ILE A 63 0.51 15.47 16.59
CA ILE A 63 1.54 15.83 17.58
C ILE A 63 2.45 16.93 17.05
N ALA A 64 2.85 16.86 15.77
CA ALA A 64 3.70 17.86 15.14
C ALA A 64 3.04 19.24 15.10
N ILE A 65 1.76 19.30 14.68
CA ILE A 65 1.00 20.56 14.63
C ILE A 65 0.86 21.18 16.02
N ILE A 66 0.49 20.38 17.03
CA ILE A 66 0.37 20.84 18.41
C ILE A 66 1.71 21.39 18.90
N SER A 67 2.81 20.69 18.63
CA SER A 67 4.16 21.12 19.02
C SER A 67 4.54 22.46 18.40
N ILE A 68 4.28 22.65 17.10
CA ILE A 68 4.57 23.90 16.39
C ILE A 68 3.79 25.06 16.99
N ILE A 69 2.50 24.89 17.27
CA ILE A 69 1.66 25.93 17.88
C ILE A 69 2.21 26.32 19.26
N VAL A 70 2.48 25.32 20.11
CA VAL A 70 2.96 25.55 21.49
C VAL A 70 4.32 26.25 21.46
N VAL A 71 5.25 25.78 20.63
CA VAL A 71 6.58 26.39 20.49
C VAL A 71 6.43 27.80 19.94
N SER A 72 5.68 28.01 18.86
CA SER A 72 5.51 29.34 18.24
C SER A 72 4.87 30.35 19.19
N ALA A 73 3.88 29.92 19.98
CA ALA A 73 3.25 30.76 21.00
C ALA A 73 4.21 31.08 22.15
N LYS A 74 5.06 30.13 22.54
CA LYS A 74 6.01 30.30 23.66
C LYS A 74 7.27 31.09 23.28
N THR A 75 7.79 30.89 22.07
CA THR A 75 9.02 31.56 21.62
C THR A 75 8.77 32.93 21.02
N GLY A 76 7.51 33.29 20.72
CA GLY A 76 7.14 34.60 20.21
C GLY A 76 8.11 35.06 19.13
N LEU A 77 8.10 34.39 17.96
CA LEU A 77 8.85 34.79 16.78
C LEU A 77 8.33 36.15 16.27
N ARG A 78 8.59 37.21 17.05
CA ARG A 78 8.57 38.58 16.59
C ARG A 78 9.76 38.68 15.67
N PHE A 79 9.51 38.49 14.38
CA PHE A 79 10.35 39.05 13.34
C PHE A 79 10.28 40.58 13.51
N MET A 80 11.10 41.10 14.42
CA MET A 80 11.22 42.54 14.60
C MET A 80 12.10 43.02 13.43
N PRO A 81 11.54 43.75 12.45
CA PRO A 81 12.35 44.26 11.36
C PRO A 81 13.26 45.33 11.95
N LYS A 82 14.58 45.17 11.79
CA LYS A 82 15.52 46.25 12.04
C LYS A 82 15.70 46.99 10.72
N TYR A 83 15.44 48.29 10.76
CA TYR A 83 15.65 49.26 9.68
C TYR A 83 17.05 49.17 9.09
#